data_AF-A0A6J1X292-F1
#
_entry.id   AF-A0A6J1X292-F1
#
_cell.length_a   1.000
_cell.length_b   1.000
_cell.length_c   1.000
_cell.angle_alpha   90.00
_cell.angle_beta   90.00
_cell.angle_gamma   90.00
#
_symmetry.space_group_name_H-M   'P 1'
#
loop_
_entity.id
_entity.type
_entity.pdbx_description
1 polymer ?
#
loop_
_entity_poly.entity_id
_entity_poly.type
_entity_poly.pdbx_seq_one_letter_code
_entity_poly.pdbx_strand_id
1 'polypeptide(L)'
;MTVDQGVDISKAGDRGVLKRIIKEGEGTDTPNPGCQVTVHYTGTLLDGTKFDSSKDRNEPFEFQLGKGSVIKAWDIGVATMKKGEVCVLTCAPEYAYGAAGSPPKIPPNSTLQFEIEMIDWKVEDLSPGKNKGILRHILEQGSGFENPNDGALVTVELEGRLAADGKVFDNRTITFSLGEGIDSNICEGIERALEKFLKDEKSRLTIQPKYAFKSEGNSELGVPPNSVVEYTVKLVNFEKAKESWSMDGQEKLEQAKIFKEKGTNYFKASKFQLAIKMYKRVVSLVDDLPEDASETEENKTQAKDLLLSAHLNLALVYLKVTPAHHFEAKDHATKALKFDPKNVKGLFRRGQALLGLGEAEAALKDFQTVVDAEPQNKAAANQVIVSRATIQKQKQKEKQLYANMFDKFAKKDTEVTVGEAES
;
A
#
# COMPACT_ATOMS: atom_id res chain seq x y z
N MET A 1 33.86 0.57 -43.40
CA MET A 1 34.58 0.79 -42.13
C MET A 1 34.85 -0.57 -41.49
N THR A 2 36.00 -0.79 -40.86
CA THR A 2 36.36 -2.07 -40.21
C THR A 2 35.41 -2.40 -39.05
N VAL A 3 35.13 -3.69 -38.83
CA VAL A 3 34.38 -4.18 -37.66
C VAL A 3 34.99 -3.57 -36.40
N ASP A 4 34.18 -2.78 -35.70
CA ASP A 4 34.57 -1.79 -34.68
C ASP A 4 35.27 -2.42 -33.46
N GLN A 5 36.12 -1.65 -32.77
CA GLN A 5 36.81 -2.03 -31.51
C GLN A 5 35.86 -2.01 -30.29
N GLY A 6 34.57 -2.28 -30.50
CA GLY A 6 33.57 -2.28 -29.44
C GLY A 6 33.78 -3.43 -28.44
N VAL A 7 33.31 -3.21 -27.21
CA VAL A 7 33.26 -4.23 -26.17
C VAL A 7 32.16 -5.22 -26.52
N ASP A 8 32.46 -6.51 -26.45
CA ASP A 8 31.46 -7.56 -26.62
C ASP A 8 30.55 -7.62 -25.40
N ILE A 9 29.26 -7.42 -25.62
CA ILE A 9 28.22 -7.46 -24.58
C ILE A 9 27.24 -8.62 -24.79
N SER A 10 27.52 -9.54 -25.73
CA SER A 10 26.71 -10.73 -25.90
C SER A 10 26.94 -11.70 -24.73
N LYS A 11 25.87 -12.32 -24.23
CA LYS A 11 25.97 -13.31 -23.14
C LYS A 11 26.80 -14.53 -23.54
N ALA A 12 26.86 -14.85 -24.84
CA ALA A 12 27.58 -15.99 -25.37
C ALA A 12 29.10 -15.71 -25.57
N GLY A 13 29.53 -14.43 -25.51
CA GLY A 13 30.91 -14.06 -25.82
C GLY A 13 31.31 -14.31 -27.28
N ASP A 14 30.32 -14.31 -28.17
CA ASP A 14 30.44 -14.65 -29.59
C ASP A 14 30.67 -13.42 -30.49
N ARG A 15 30.86 -12.24 -29.90
CA ARG A 15 31.00 -10.95 -30.60
C ARG A 15 29.80 -10.55 -31.46
N GLY A 16 28.64 -11.16 -31.22
CA GLY A 16 27.42 -10.86 -31.95
C GLY A 16 26.82 -9.48 -31.68
N VAL A 17 27.15 -8.88 -30.53
CA VAL A 17 26.72 -7.53 -30.15
C VAL A 17 27.91 -6.77 -29.56
N LEU A 18 28.47 -5.86 -30.35
CA LEU A 18 29.59 -5.00 -29.90
C LEU A 18 29.07 -3.60 -29.59
N LYS A 19 29.44 -3.06 -28.43
CA LYS A 19 29.07 -1.71 -27.98
C LYS A 19 30.29 -0.80 -27.89
N ARG A 20 30.15 0.43 -28.40
CA ARG A 20 31.11 1.52 -28.20
C ARG A 20 30.38 2.76 -27.71
N ILE A 21 30.75 3.28 -26.54
CA ILE A 21 30.17 4.51 -26.00
C ILE A 21 30.79 5.71 -26.74
N ILE A 22 29.93 6.62 -27.21
CA ILE A 22 30.29 7.88 -27.87
C ILE A 22 30.19 9.04 -26.87
N LYS A 23 29.15 9.02 -26.04
CA LYS A 23 28.91 9.96 -24.96
C LYS A 23 28.43 9.20 -23.74
N GLU A 24 29.11 9.40 -22.61
CA GLU A 24 28.70 8.84 -21.32
C GLU A 24 27.34 9.39 -20.89
N GLY A 25 26.52 8.52 -20.27
CA GLY A 25 25.28 8.92 -19.62
C GLY A 25 25.47 9.31 -18.16
N GLU A 26 24.37 9.73 -17.53
CA GLU A 26 24.32 10.17 -16.14
C GLU A 26 23.81 9.06 -15.21
N GLY A 27 24.23 9.12 -13.95
CA GLY A 27 23.83 8.16 -12.92
C GLY A 27 24.46 6.77 -13.07
N THR A 28 23.94 5.83 -12.29
CA THR A 28 24.40 4.43 -12.26
C THR A 28 23.37 3.44 -12.78
N ASP A 29 22.15 3.89 -13.02
CA ASP A 29 21.03 3.03 -13.38
C ASP A 29 20.96 2.80 -14.89
N THR A 30 20.48 1.62 -15.24
CA THR A 30 20.14 1.23 -16.60
C THR A 30 18.70 0.68 -16.62
N PRO A 31 18.00 0.68 -17.77
CA PRO A 31 16.64 0.16 -17.84
C PRO A 31 16.60 -1.37 -17.70
N ASN A 32 15.62 -1.86 -16.97
CA ASN A 32 15.41 -3.30 -16.79
C ASN A 32 14.46 -3.87 -17.86
N PRO A 33 14.51 -5.19 -18.10
CA PRO A 33 13.50 -5.85 -18.91
C PRO A 33 12.08 -5.52 -18.43
N GLY A 34 11.20 -5.14 -19.36
CA GLY A 34 9.82 -4.71 -19.12
C GLY A 34 9.63 -3.20 -19.00
N CYS A 35 10.69 -2.41 -18.74
CA CYS A 35 10.57 -0.95 -18.74
C CYS A 35 10.24 -0.43 -20.15
N GLN A 36 9.40 0.60 -20.20
CA GLN A 36 9.24 1.38 -21.42
C GLN A 36 10.43 2.32 -21.55
N VAL A 37 11.26 2.10 -22.57
CA VAL A 37 12.44 2.91 -22.88
C VAL A 37 12.12 3.86 -24.03
N THR A 38 12.71 5.05 -24.00
CA THR A 38 12.57 6.08 -25.01
C THR A 38 13.95 6.42 -25.55
N VAL A 39 14.17 6.24 -26.86
CA VAL A 39 15.48 6.44 -27.50
C VAL A 39 15.38 7.25 -28.78
N HIS A 40 16.45 7.96 -29.12
CA HIS A 40 16.74 8.34 -30.49
C HIS A 40 17.71 7.35 -31.13
N TYR A 41 17.61 7.12 -32.44
CA TYR A 41 18.54 6.24 -33.13
C TYR A 41 18.74 6.60 -34.60
N THR A 42 19.83 6.10 -35.17
CA THR A 42 20.09 6.03 -36.61
C THR A 42 20.71 4.68 -36.93
N GLY A 43 20.08 3.94 -37.86
CA GLY A 43 20.52 2.62 -38.33
C GLY A 43 21.15 2.68 -39.72
N THR A 44 22.35 2.11 -39.85
CA THR A 44 23.12 2.05 -41.10
C THR A 44 23.65 0.64 -41.39
N LEU A 45 23.84 0.32 -42.67
CA LEU A 45 24.66 -0.81 -43.09
C LEU A 45 26.15 -0.48 -42.88
N LEU A 46 27.03 -1.49 -42.95
CA LEU A 46 28.50 -1.30 -42.80
C LEU A 46 29.16 -0.42 -43.88
N ASP A 47 28.49 -0.26 -45.02
CA ASP A 47 28.89 0.66 -46.08
C ASP A 47 28.49 2.12 -45.80
N GLY A 48 27.76 2.38 -44.71
CA GLY A 48 27.28 3.70 -44.30
C GLY A 48 25.87 4.02 -44.81
N THR A 49 25.24 3.14 -45.60
CA THR A 49 23.87 3.37 -46.10
C THR A 49 22.88 3.41 -44.95
N LYS A 50 22.28 4.59 -44.70
CA LYS A 50 21.23 4.78 -43.71
C LYS A 50 19.93 4.15 -44.18
N PHE A 51 19.39 3.20 -43.42
CA PHE A 51 18.11 2.55 -43.72
C PHE A 51 16.94 3.08 -42.88
N ASP A 52 17.22 3.62 -41.68
CA ASP A 52 16.22 4.17 -40.78
C ASP A 52 16.82 5.14 -39.75
N SER A 53 16.05 6.14 -39.31
CA SER A 53 16.45 7.11 -38.28
C SER A 53 15.23 7.75 -37.64
N SER A 54 15.17 7.77 -36.31
CA SER A 54 14.12 8.48 -35.59
C SER A 54 14.36 9.99 -35.52
N LYS A 55 15.62 10.43 -35.63
CA LYS A 55 15.99 11.85 -35.71
C LYS A 55 15.45 12.49 -36.99
N ASP A 56 15.42 11.74 -38.10
CA ASP A 56 14.86 12.21 -39.38
C ASP A 56 13.34 12.47 -39.29
N ARG A 57 12.67 11.80 -38.35
CA ARG A 57 11.23 11.95 -38.08
C ARG A 57 10.92 12.98 -36.99
N ASN A 58 11.93 13.49 -36.29
CA ASN A 58 11.77 14.33 -35.10
C ASN A 58 10.86 13.73 -34.01
N GLU A 59 10.80 12.40 -33.93
CA GLU A 59 9.98 11.67 -32.96
C GLU A 59 10.82 10.56 -32.31
N PRO A 60 10.98 10.54 -30.97
CA PRO A 60 11.63 9.44 -30.27
C PRO A 60 10.91 8.11 -30.49
N PHE A 61 11.66 7.02 -30.39
CA PHE A 61 11.09 5.68 -30.46
C PHE A 61 10.93 5.10 -29.06
N GLU A 62 9.70 4.70 -28.72
CA GLU A 62 9.38 4.04 -27.46
C GLU A 62 9.13 2.55 -27.66
N PHE A 63 9.72 1.70 -26.81
CA PHE A 63 9.47 0.27 -26.84
C PHE A 63 9.61 -0.37 -25.44
N GLN A 64 9.10 -1.59 -25.27
CA GLN A 64 9.30 -2.38 -24.06
C GLN A 64 10.58 -3.21 -24.17
N LEU A 65 11.54 -2.94 -23.28
CA LEU A 65 12.84 -3.60 -23.29
C LEU A 65 12.71 -5.08 -22.91
N GLY A 66 13.42 -5.98 -23.60
CA GLY A 66 13.51 -7.40 -23.24
C GLY A 66 12.25 -8.22 -23.53
N LYS A 67 11.30 -7.68 -24.32
CA LYS A 67 10.07 -8.35 -24.74
C LYS A 67 10.09 -8.82 -26.19
N GLY A 68 11.23 -8.69 -26.89
CA GLY A 68 11.34 -9.05 -28.30
C GLY A 68 10.57 -8.11 -29.24
N SER A 69 10.24 -6.90 -28.78
CA SER A 69 9.63 -5.85 -29.61
C SER A 69 10.63 -5.23 -30.60
N VAL A 70 11.92 -5.47 -30.38
CA VAL A 70 13.05 -5.02 -31.19
C VAL A 70 13.99 -6.19 -31.47
N ILE A 71 15.00 -5.99 -32.32
CA ILE A 71 16.01 -7.02 -32.58
C ILE A 71 16.77 -7.40 -31.29
N LYS A 72 17.26 -8.65 -31.21
CA LYS A 72 17.95 -9.18 -30.02
C LYS A 72 19.11 -8.28 -29.56
N ALA A 73 19.86 -7.73 -30.51
CA ALA A 73 20.98 -6.84 -30.22
C ALA A 73 20.54 -5.57 -29.46
N TRP A 74 19.36 -5.03 -29.76
CA TRP A 74 18.82 -3.87 -29.04
C TRP A 74 18.38 -4.23 -27.63
N ASP A 75 17.68 -5.36 -27.46
CA ASP A 75 17.30 -5.84 -26.12
C ASP A 75 18.51 -6.05 -25.21
N ILE A 76 19.65 -6.47 -25.78
CA ILE A 76 20.93 -6.62 -25.06
C ILE A 76 21.58 -5.25 -24.84
N GLY A 77 21.74 -4.45 -25.90
CA GLY A 77 22.52 -3.21 -25.86
C GLY A 77 21.86 -2.10 -25.05
N VAL A 78 20.57 -1.84 -25.27
CA VAL A 78 19.83 -0.76 -24.59
C VAL A 78 19.71 -1.03 -23.09
N ALA A 79 19.69 -2.29 -22.65
CA ALA A 79 19.72 -2.67 -21.24
C ALA A 79 21.01 -2.26 -20.51
N THR A 80 22.08 -1.95 -21.26
CA THR A 80 23.37 -1.50 -20.70
C THR A 80 23.53 0.02 -20.73
N MET A 81 22.58 0.76 -21.28
CA MET A 81 22.70 2.21 -21.47
C MET A 81 22.23 2.98 -20.25
N LYS A 82 22.98 4.02 -19.88
CA LYS A 82 22.57 5.02 -18.88
C LYS A 82 21.73 6.13 -19.50
N LYS A 83 21.04 6.91 -18.67
CA LYS A 83 20.24 8.05 -19.14
C LYS A 83 21.15 9.09 -19.82
N GLY A 84 20.79 9.53 -21.01
CA GLY A 84 21.58 10.48 -21.81
C GLY A 84 22.80 9.90 -22.51
N GLU A 85 23.07 8.58 -22.38
CA GLU A 85 24.18 7.91 -23.06
C GLU A 85 23.94 7.88 -24.57
N VAL A 86 25.01 8.09 -25.35
CA VAL A 86 25.03 7.82 -26.79
C VAL A 86 26.03 6.72 -27.07
N CYS A 87 25.61 5.64 -27.73
CA CYS A 87 26.48 4.52 -28.07
C CYS A 87 26.26 4.06 -29.52
N VAL A 88 27.26 3.38 -30.07
CA VAL A 88 27.14 2.63 -31.32
C VAL A 88 27.08 1.14 -30.99
N LEU A 89 26.03 0.46 -31.46
CA LEU A 89 25.92 -0.99 -31.46
C LEU A 89 26.24 -1.53 -32.85
N THR A 90 27.19 -2.46 -32.94
CA THR A 90 27.42 -3.29 -34.14
C THR A 90 26.79 -4.66 -33.91
N CYS A 91 25.82 -5.00 -34.76
CA CYS A 91 24.93 -6.14 -34.57
C CYS A 91 25.16 -7.17 -35.68
N ALA A 92 25.63 -8.36 -35.31
CA ALA A 92 25.74 -9.48 -36.24
C ALA A 92 24.34 -9.94 -36.70
N PRO A 93 24.23 -10.59 -37.88
CA PRO A 93 22.95 -10.99 -38.44
C PRO A 93 22.09 -11.84 -37.50
N GLU A 94 22.71 -12.73 -36.73
CA GLU A 94 22.06 -13.67 -35.81
C GLU A 94 21.34 -12.96 -34.64
N TYR A 95 21.78 -11.74 -34.34
CA TYR A 95 21.21 -10.83 -33.33
C TYR A 95 20.36 -9.71 -33.95
N ALA A 96 20.25 -9.69 -35.28
CA ALA A 96 19.47 -8.74 -36.07
C ALA A 96 18.37 -9.47 -36.88
N TYR A 97 18.38 -9.38 -38.21
CA TYR A 97 17.35 -9.93 -39.10
C TYR A 97 17.75 -11.26 -39.79
N GLY A 98 18.93 -11.80 -39.48
CA GLY A 98 19.42 -13.10 -39.96
C GLY A 98 19.45 -13.26 -41.48
N ALA A 99 19.33 -14.51 -41.93
CA ALA A 99 19.37 -14.86 -43.35
C ALA A 99 18.17 -14.36 -44.17
N ALA A 100 17.07 -13.99 -43.51
CA ALA A 100 15.92 -13.41 -44.19
C ALA A 100 16.11 -11.92 -44.53
N GLY A 101 16.85 -11.19 -43.68
CA GLY A 101 16.94 -9.73 -43.77
C GLY A 101 15.59 -9.06 -43.48
N SER A 102 15.44 -7.82 -43.94
CA SER A 102 14.17 -7.08 -43.95
C SER A 102 14.04 -6.30 -45.27
N PRO A 103 13.70 -6.99 -46.38
CA PRO A 103 13.58 -6.35 -47.69
C PRO A 103 12.54 -5.23 -47.72
N PRO A 104 12.72 -4.18 -48.56
CA PRO A 104 13.86 -3.98 -49.47
C PRO A 104 15.07 -3.31 -48.81
N LYS A 105 14.95 -2.87 -47.54
CA LYS A 105 15.94 -1.99 -46.90
C LYS A 105 17.15 -2.72 -46.33
N ILE A 106 16.95 -3.93 -45.81
CA ILE A 106 17.99 -4.70 -45.13
C ILE A 106 18.18 -6.03 -45.88
N PRO A 107 19.32 -6.25 -46.54
CA PRO A 107 19.62 -7.51 -47.21
C PRO A 107 19.76 -8.70 -46.24
N PRO A 108 19.61 -9.94 -46.73
CA PRO A 108 20.02 -11.17 -46.02
C PRO A 108 21.41 -11.08 -45.40
N ASN A 109 21.58 -11.64 -44.19
CA ASN A 109 22.86 -11.76 -43.49
C ASN A 109 23.62 -10.42 -43.30
N SER A 110 22.90 -9.32 -43.17
CA SER A 110 23.51 -8.00 -42.98
C SER A 110 23.97 -7.77 -41.55
N THR A 111 25.21 -7.33 -41.39
CA THR A 111 25.68 -6.70 -40.15
C THR A 111 25.19 -5.26 -40.12
N LEU A 112 24.56 -4.85 -39.02
CA LEU A 112 23.97 -3.53 -38.86
C LEU A 112 24.76 -2.70 -37.84
N GLN A 113 24.76 -1.39 -38.04
CA GLN A 113 25.25 -0.43 -37.05
C GLN A 113 24.10 0.49 -36.63
N PHE A 114 23.98 0.71 -35.33
CA PHE A 114 23.02 1.64 -34.75
C PHE A 114 23.72 2.61 -33.83
N GLU A 115 23.65 3.90 -34.14
CA GLU A 115 23.87 4.95 -33.14
C GLU A 115 22.58 5.13 -32.36
N ILE A 116 22.62 4.97 -31.04
CA ILE A 116 21.47 5.05 -30.14
C ILE A 116 21.77 6.06 -29.05
N GLU A 117 20.82 6.94 -28.80
CA GLU A 117 20.79 7.91 -27.71
C GLU A 117 19.67 7.55 -26.74
N MET A 118 20.03 7.25 -25.49
CA MET A 118 19.07 6.96 -24.42
C MET A 118 18.47 8.27 -23.90
N ILE A 119 17.18 8.50 -24.15
CA ILE A 119 16.50 9.72 -23.68
C ILE A 119 16.03 9.52 -22.24
N ASP A 120 15.22 8.49 -22.01
CA ASP A 120 14.67 8.18 -20.70
C ASP A 120 14.11 6.75 -20.66
N TRP A 121 13.73 6.28 -19.47
CA TRP A 121 12.86 5.12 -19.31
C TRP A 121 11.88 5.32 -18.17
N LYS A 122 10.71 4.70 -18.28
CA LYS A 122 9.71 4.72 -17.22
C LYS A 122 10.09 3.69 -16.16
N VAL A 123 10.49 4.18 -15.00
CA VAL A 123 10.58 3.39 -13.76
C VAL A 123 9.16 3.01 -13.35
N GLU A 124 8.97 1.77 -12.90
CA GLU A 124 7.66 1.30 -12.53
C GLU A 124 7.18 1.99 -11.25
N ASP A 125 6.02 2.63 -11.31
CA ASP A 125 5.40 3.29 -10.18
C ASP A 125 4.34 2.38 -9.55
N LEU A 126 4.61 1.92 -8.33
CA LEU A 126 3.75 1.03 -7.55
C LEU A 126 2.82 1.81 -6.61
N SER A 127 2.87 3.14 -6.60
CA SER A 127 2.01 3.95 -5.73
C SER A 127 0.53 3.91 -6.18
N PRO A 128 -0.41 3.92 -5.22
CA PRO A 128 -1.82 4.17 -5.50
C PRO A 128 -2.01 5.48 -6.28
N GLY A 129 -2.65 5.38 -7.45
CA GLY A 129 -2.90 6.53 -8.33
C GLY A 129 -1.70 6.99 -9.16
N LYS A 130 -0.61 6.20 -9.22
CA LYS A 130 0.59 6.48 -10.03
C LYS A 130 1.18 7.88 -9.78
N ASN A 131 1.37 8.19 -8.49
CA ASN A 131 1.82 9.50 -8.01
C ASN A 131 3.34 9.57 -7.73
N LYS A 132 4.11 8.62 -8.26
CA LYS A 132 5.56 8.44 -8.06
C LYS A 132 5.97 8.24 -6.60
N GLY A 133 5.04 7.77 -5.77
CA GLY A 133 5.25 7.57 -4.35
C GLY A 133 6.09 6.34 -3.99
N ILE A 134 6.10 5.33 -4.86
CA ILE A 134 6.82 4.07 -4.69
C ILE A 134 7.37 3.69 -6.06
N LEU A 135 8.65 3.92 -6.30
CA LEU A 135 9.30 3.62 -7.58
C LEU A 135 10.11 2.34 -7.45
N ARG A 136 9.88 1.37 -8.34
CA ARG A 136 10.57 0.08 -8.37
C ARG A 136 11.56 -0.01 -9.52
N HIS A 137 12.79 -0.42 -9.20
CA HIS A 137 13.82 -0.79 -10.15
C HIS A 137 14.26 -2.24 -9.88
N ILE A 138 13.96 -3.16 -10.79
CA ILE A 138 14.25 -4.59 -10.65
C ILE A 138 15.74 -4.88 -10.91
N LEU A 139 16.50 -5.24 -9.89
CA LEU A 139 17.93 -5.56 -10.01
C LEU A 139 18.16 -7.00 -10.48
N GLU A 140 17.38 -7.94 -9.96
CA GLU A 140 17.42 -9.36 -10.32
C GLU A 140 15.98 -9.82 -10.58
N GLN A 141 15.74 -10.44 -11.73
CA GLN A 141 14.41 -10.94 -12.10
C GLN A 141 14.04 -12.12 -11.19
N GLY A 142 12.82 -12.09 -10.67
CA GLY A 142 12.27 -13.25 -9.96
C GLY A 142 11.84 -14.37 -10.90
N SER A 143 11.45 -15.48 -10.30
CA SER A 143 10.97 -16.69 -10.96
C SER A 143 9.51 -16.98 -10.57
N GLY A 144 8.86 -17.80 -11.39
CA GLY A 144 7.44 -18.12 -11.23
C GLY A 144 6.51 -17.03 -11.76
N PHE A 145 5.22 -17.17 -11.41
CA PHE A 145 4.14 -16.30 -11.91
C PHE A 145 3.21 -15.81 -10.80
N GLU A 146 3.44 -16.24 -9.56
CA GLU A 146 2.63 -15.84 -8.42
C GLU A 146 3.30 -14.72 -7.63
N ASN A 147 2.48 -13.87 -7.03
CA ASN A 147 2.90 -12.84 -6.10
C ASN A 147 2.27 -13.10 -4.71
N PRO A 148 2.92 -12.63 -3.63
CA PRO A 148 2.31 -12.55 -2.31
C PRO A 148 0.97 -11.79 -2.32
N ASN A 149 0.00 -12.21 -1.49
CA ASN A 149 -1.26 -11.50 -1.22
C ASN A 149 -1.30 -10.93 0.21
N ASP A 150 -2.27 -10.07 0.53
CA ASP A 150 -2.45 -9.54 1.90
C ASP A 150 -2.60 -10.70 2.90
N GLY A 151 -1.79 -10.69 3.97
CA GLY A 151 -1.71 -11.78 4.93
C GLY A 151 -0.71 -12.89 4.60
N ALA A 152 -0.13 -12.93 3.39
CA ALA A 152 0.92 -13.89 3.04
C ALA A 152 2.10 -13.82 4.01
N LEU A 153 2.68 -14.97 4.36
CA LEU A 153 3.93 -15.03 5.11
C LEU A 153 5.09 -14.85 4.13
N VAL A 154 5.80 -13.73 4.22
CA VAL A 154 6.92 -13.41 3.33
C VAL A 154 8.24 -13.47 4.10
N THR A 155 9.29 -13.97 3.46
CA THR A 155 10.67 -13.86 3.94
C THR A 155 11.44 -12.98 2.99
N VAL A 156 12.01 -11.89 3.51
CA VAL A 156 12.73 -10.90 2.72
C VAL A 156 14.11 -10.63 3.30
N GLU A 157 15.08 -10.41 2.43
CA GLU A 157 16.33 -9.73 2.77
C GLU A 157 16.16 -8.26 2.40
N LEU A 158 16.42 -7.34 3.32
CA LEU A 158 16.26 -5.92 3.06
C LEU A 158 17.45 -5.12 3.57
N GLU A 159 17.81 -4.09 2.83
CA GLU A 159 18.74 -3.04 3.23
C GLU A 159 18.09 -1.69 2.95
N GLY A 160 17.86 -0.89 4.00
CA GLY A 160 17.28 0.44 3.95
C GLY A 160 18.32 1.54 4.12
N ARG A 161 18.26 2.56 3.25
CA ARG A 161 19.14 3.73 3.21
C ARG A 161 18.35 5.02 3.13
N LEU A 162 18.85 6.09 3.75
CA LEU A 162 18.30 7.43 3.51
C LEU A 162 18.69 7.88 2.10
N ALA A 163 17.74 8.35 1.30
CA ALA A 163 18.01 8.79 -0.07
C ALA A 163 18.89 10.07 -0.12
N ALA A 164 18.91 10.85 0.95
CA ALA A 164 19.63 12.12 1.00
C ALA A 164 21.15 11.97 1.12
N ASP A 165 21.62 10.98 1.88
CA ASP A 165 23.04 10.81 2.20
C ASP A 165 23.54 9.35 2.09
N GLY A 166 22.67 8.41 1.72
CA GLY A 166 23.00 6.99 1.56
C GLY A 166 23.22 6.22 2.87
N LYS A 167 22.96 6.84 4.03
CA LYS A 167 23.16 6.22 5.34
C LYS A 167 22.26 4.99 5.49
N VAL A 168 22.88 3.83 5.75
CA VAL A 168 22.16 2.58 6.08
C VAL A 168 21.52 2.72 7.45
N PHE A 169 20.24 2.37 7.54
CA PHE A 169 19.47 2.38 8.78
C PHE A 169 18.76 1.06 9.08
N ASP A 170 18.65 0.16 8.09
CA ASP A 170 18.13 -1.19 8.27
C ASP A 170 18.92 -2.16 7.38
N ASN A 171 19.29 -3.33 7.88
CA ASN A 171 19.93 -4.39 7.11
C ASN A 171 19.73 -5.73 7.82
N ARG A 172 18.79 -6.55 7.33
CA ARG A 172 18.43 -7.83 7.94
C ARG A 172 17.63 -8.71 7.01
N THR A 173 17.54 -9.98 7.37
CA THR A 173 16.55 -10.92 6.86
C THR A 173 15.40 -11.00 7.86
N ILE A 174 14.17 -10.93 7.37
CA ILE A 174 12.98 -10.98 8.24
C ILE A 174 11.83 -11.75 7.59
N THR A 175 11.09 -12.47 8.42
CA THR A 175 9.84 -13.13 8.04
C THR A 175 8.68 -12.44 8.74
N PHE A 176 7.67 -12.01 7.99
CA PHE A 176 6.49 -11.34 8.54
C PHE A 176 5.25 -11.59 7.67
N SER A 177 4.06 -11.33 8.21
CA SER A 177 2.80 -11.40 7.46
C SER A 177 2.55 -10.08 6.72
N LEU A 178 2.28 -10.13 5.42
CA LEU A 178 1.94 -8.93 4.65
C LEU A 178 0.72 -8.22 5.22
N GLY A 179 0.85 -6.91 5.33
CA GLY A 179 -0.11 -6.03 5.94
C GLY A 179 -0.05 -6.00 7.47
N GLU A 180 0.96 -6.65 8.08
CA GLU A 180 1.33 -6.55 9.50
C GLU A 180 2.77 -6.03 9.67
N GLY A 181 3.44 -5.60 8.59
CA GLY A 181 4.87 -5.27 8.57
C GLY A 181 5.28 -4.12 9.49
N ILE A 182 4.37 -3.20 9.81
CA ILE A 182 4.63 -2.12 10.77
C ILE A 182 5.02 -2.67 12.16
N ASP A 183 4.58 -3.88 12.53
CA ASP A 183 4.98 -4.54 13.77
C ASP A 183 6.50 -4.78 13.83
N SER A 184 7.11 -4.92 12.65
CA SER A 184 8.52 -5.22 12.42
C SER A 184 9.30 -4.04 11.82
N ASN A 185 8.80 -2.81 11.94
CA ASN A 185 9.37 -1.60 11.35
C ASN A 185 9.48 -1.62 9.81
N ILE A 186 8.60 -2.37 9.13
CA ILE A 186 8.48 -2.35 7.68
C ILE A 186 7.47 -1.29 7.27
N CYS A 187 7.86 -0.35 6.40
CA CYS A 187 6.96 0.69 5.93
C CYS A 187 5.99 0.18 4.85
N GLU A 188 4.85 0.86 4.73
CA GLU A 188 3.76 0.53 3.80
C GLU A 188 4.23 0.36 2.34
N GLY A 189 5.22 1.16 1.91
CA GLY A 189 5.76 1.11 0.56
C GLY A 189 6.44 -0.22 0.21
N ILE A 190 7.08 -0.87 1.18
CA ILE A 190 7.69 -2.20 0.99
C ILE A 190 6.58 -3.24 0.85
N GLU A 191 5.60 -3.24 1.75
CA GLU A 191 4.50 -4.21 1.73
C GLU A 191 3.73 -4.16 0.40
N ARG A 192 3.41 -2.95 -0.06
CA ARG A 192 2.77 -2.74 -1.37
C ARG A 192 3.63 -3.21 -2.54
N ALA A 193 4.95 -3.01 -2.45
CA ALA A 193 5.86 -3.46 -3.48
C ALA A 193 5.91 -4.99 -3.54
N LEU A 194 5.95 -5.66 -2.39
CA LEU A 194 6.02 -7.12 -2.29
C LEU A 194 4.80 -7.83 -2.91
N GLU A 195 3.62 -7.22 -2.93
CA GLU A 195 2.45 -7.75 -3.68
C GLU A 195 2.67 -7.81 -5.21
N LYS A 196 3.77 -7.26 -5.71
CA LYS A 196 4.18 -7.27 -7.13
C LYS A 196 5.50 -7.99 -7.37
N PHE A 197 6.15 -8.49 -6.31
CA PHE A 197 7.41 -9.20 -6.43
C PHE A 197 7.15 -10.65 -6.82
N LEU A 198 8.01 -11.18 -7.67
CA LEU A 198 8.14 -12.62 -7.90
C LEU A 198 9.13 -13.24 -6.90
N LYS A 199 9.05 -14.56 -6.71
CA LYS A 199 10.02 -15.27 -5.86
C LYS A 199 11.44 -15.06 -6.39
N ASP A 200 12.40 -14.87 -5.50
CA ASP A 200 13.80 -14.56 -5.80
C ASP A 200 14.05 -13.20 -6.46
N GLU A 201 13.01 -12.39 -6.71
CA GLU A 201 13.16 -11.03 -7.23
C GLU A 201 13.95 -10.19 -6.23
N LYS A 202 14.94 -9.45 -6.75
CA LYS A 202 15.63 -8.40 -6.01
C LYS A 202 15.38 -7.07 -6.68
N SER A 203 14.87 -6.11 -5.93
CA SER A 203 14.48 -4.80 -6.46
C SER A 203 14.92 -3.69 -5.51
N ARG A 204 15.34 -2.57 -6.09
CA ARG A 204 15.51 -1.30 -5.39
C ARG A 204 14.19 -0.52 -5.44
N LEU A 205 13.78 0.00 -4.29
CA LEU A 205 12.56 0.77 -4.10
C LEU A 205 12.94 2.17 -3.63
N THR A 206 12.52 3.21 -4.32
CA THR A 206 12.56 4.59 -3.82
C THR A 206 11.18 4.96 -3.31
N ILE A 207 11.06 5.21 -2.01
CA ILE A 207 9.78 5.35 -1.31
C ILE A 207 9.67 6.77 -0.73
N GLN A 208 8.66 7.50 -1.20
CA GLN A 208 8.34 8.85 -0.73
C GLN A 208 7.77 8.82 0.69
N PRO A 209 7.89 9.92 1.47
CA PRO A 209 7.51 9.95 2.88
C PRO A 209 6.11 9.43 3.19
N LYS A 210 5.14 9.72 2.31
CA LYS A 210 3.75 9.26 2.41
C LYS A 210 3.60 7.74 2.57
N TYR A 211 4.49 6.97 1.93
CA TYR A 211 4.50 5.51 1.94
C TYR A 211 5.65 4.92 2.77
N ALA A 212 6.55 5.76 3.28
CA ALA A 212 7.64 5.39 4.17
C ALA A 212 7.22 5.62 5.64
N PHE A 213 7.96 6.46 6.38
CA PHE A 213 7.73 6.76 7.79
C PHE A 213 7.05 8.13 8.04
N LYS A 214 6.50 8.74 6.98
CA LYS A 214 5.61 9.93 7.06
C LYS A 214 6.24 11.09 7.85
N SER A 215 5.40 11.92 8.48
CA SER A 215 5.82 13.09 9.26
C SER A 215 6.41 12.72 10.63
N GLU A 216 6.20 11.49 11.07
CA GLU A 216 6.65 10.99 12.36
C GLU A 216 8.12 10.54 12.31
N GLY A 217 8.58 10.02 11.17
CA GLY A 217 9.86 9.33 11.07
C GLY A 217 9.83 7.96 11.77
N ASN A 218 11.00 7.39 12.01
CA ASN A 218 11.15 6.18 12.81
C ASN A 218 12.36 6.32 13.74
N SER A 219 12.11 6.59 15.01
CA SER A 219 13.16 6.78 16.02
C SER A 219 13.97 5.52 16.30
N GLU A 220 13.36 4.33 16.20
CA GLU A 220 14.05 3.05 16.42
C GLU A 220 15.10 2.76 15.34
N LEU A 221 14.78 3.13 14.09
CA LEU A 221 15.70 3.02 12.96
C LEU A 221 16.57 4.27 12.77
N GLY A 222 16.31 5.35 13.51
CA GLY A 222 17.01 6.63 13.33
C GLY A 222 16.68 7.32 12.00
N VAL A 223 15.48 7.11 11.46
CA VAL A 223 14.98 7.74 10.24
C VAL A 223 14.24 9.04 10.58
N PRO A 224 14.69 10.20 10.08
CA PRO A 224 14.02 11.48 10.35
C PRO A 224 12.60 11.58 9.77
N PRO A 225 11.76 12.46 10.34
CA PRO A 225 10.51 12.91 9.71
C PRO A 225 10.65 13.27 8.24
N ASN A 226 9.64 12.94 7.45
CA ASN A 226 9.52 13.28 6.04
C ASN A 226 10.70 12.82 5.16
N SER A 227 11.38 11.74 5.54
CA SER A 227 12.50 11.20 4.77
C SER A 227 12.03 10.41 3.55
N VAL A 228 12.68 10.63 2.40
CA VAL A 228 12.69 9.69 1.29
C VAL A 228 13.66 8.57 1.64
N VAL A 229 13.24 7.33 1.51
CA VAL A 229 14.06 6.15 1.80
C VAL A 229 14.24 5.30 0.55
N GLU A 230 15.41 4.70 0.43
CA GLU A 230 15.70 3.69 -0.57
C GLU A 230 15.86 2.34 0.10
N TYR A 231 15.19 1.32 -0.43
CA TYR A 231 15.34 -0.05 0.05
C TYR A 231 15.78 -0.94 -1.10
N THR A 232 16.82 -1.75 -0.87
CA THR A 232 17.07 -2.94 -1.68
C THR A 232 16.38 -4.11 -1.00
N VAL A 233 15.42 -4.74 -1.67
CA VAL A 233 14.62 -5.83 -1.11
C VAL A 233 14.75 -7.05 -2.02
N LYS A 234 15.05 -8.21 -1.44
CA LYS A 234 14.96 -9.51 -2.10
C LYS A 234 13.84 -10.33 -1.48
N LEU A 235 12.88 -10.77 -2.29
CA LEU A 235 11.84 -11.70 -1.85
C LEU A 235 12.40 -13.13 -1.90
N VAL A 236 12.88 -13.63 -0.78
CA VAL A 236 13.49 -14.98 -0.68
C VAL A 236 12.45 -16.07 -0.91
N ASN A 237 11.32 -15.98 -0.21
CA ASN A 237 10.21 -16.91 -0.36
C ASN A 237 8.92 -16.32 0.21
N PHE A 238 7.78 -16.89 -0.18
CA PHE A 238 6.50 -16.56 0.44
C PHE A 238 5.53 -17.74 0.45
N GLU A 239 4.58 -17.70 1.36
CA GLU A 239 3.40 -18.55 1.43
C GLU A 239 2.15 -17.66 1.39
N LYS A 240 1.29 -17.84 0.39
CA LYS A 240 0.08 -17.02 0.23
C LYS A 240 -0.90 -17.30 1.37
N ALA A 241 -1.58 -16.25 1.81
CA ALA A 241 -2.76 -16.44 2.62
C ALA A 241 -3.83 -17.15 1.77
N LYS A 242 -4.50 -18.14 2.37
CA LYS A 242 -5.70 -18.72 1.76
C LYS A 242 -6.76 -17.64 1.61
N GLU A 243 -7.44 -17.65 0.47
CA GLU A 243 -8.57 -16.75 0.22
C GLU A 243 -9.82 -17.25 0.97
N SER A 244 -10.68 -16.35 1.43
CA SER A 244 -11.90 -16.70 2.20
C SER A 244 -12.77 -17.73 1.49
N TRP A 245 -12.92 -17.62 0.16
CA TRP A 245 -13.74 -18.56 -0.63
C TRP A 245 -13.13 -19.96 -0.78
N SER A 246 -11.83 -20.11 -0.50
CA SER A 246 -11.11 -21.39 -0.59
C SER A 246 -11.08 -22.17 0.72
N MET A 247 -11.60 -21.58 1.81
CA MET A 247 -11.63 -22.18 3.14
C MET A 247 -13.00 -22.83 3.41
N ASP A 248 -13.00 -24.01 4.03
CA ASP A 248 -14.22 -24.56 4.62
C ASP A 248 -14.60 -23.82 5.93
N GLY A 249 -15.80 -24.09 6.48
CA GLY A 249 -16.24 -23.35 7.66
C GLY A 249 -15.45 -23.65 8.93
N GLN A 250 -14.88 -24.85 9.10
CA GLN A 250 -14.04 -25.16 10.24
C GLN A 250 -12.70 -24.43 10.14
N GLU A 251 -12.11 -24.39 8.95
CA GLU A 251 -10.91 -23.60 8.65
C GLU A 251 -11.14 -22.10 8.90
N LYS A 252 -12.30 -21.55 8.48
CA LYS A 252 -12.65 -20.14 8.75
C LYS A 252 -12.75 -19.86 10.25
N LEU A 253 -13.41 -20.74 11.01
CA LEU A 253 -13.54 -20.59 12.47
C LEU A 253 -12.18 -20.66 13.18
N GLU A 254 -11.29 -21.56 12.76
CA GLU A 254 -9.95 -21.66 13.35
C GLU A 254 -9.09 -20.45 12.99
N GLN A 255 -9.12 -20.01 11.73
CA GLN A 255 -8.43 -18.80 11.30
C GLN A 255 -8.95 -17.54 12.02
N ALA A 256 -10.25 -17.47 12.27
CA ALA A 256 -10.87 -16.40 13.06
C ALA A 256 -10.38 -16.39 14.52
N LYS A 257 -10.15 -17.56 15.14
CA LYS A 257 -9.54 -17.63 16.49
C LYS A 257 -8.11 -17.10 16.49
N ILE A 258 -7.30 -17.48 15.51
CA ILE A 258 -5.92 -16.98 15.36
C ILE A 258 -5.91 -15.45 15.23
N PHE A 259 -6.76 -14.89 14.38
CA PHE A 259 -6.85 -13.43 14.23
C PHE A 259 -7.36 -12.74 15.50
N LYS A 260 -8.31 -13.32 16.23
CA LYS A 260 -8.75 -12.78 17.52
C LYS A 260 -7.61 -12.73 18.54
N GLU A 261 -6.79 -13.77 18.60
CA GLU A 261 -5.62 -13.80 19.48
C GLU A 261 -4.57 -12.76 19.08
N LYS A 262 -4.21 -12.69 17.78
CA LYS A 262 -3.33 -11.63 17.25
C LYS A 262 -3.86 -10.23 17.61
N GLY A 263 -5.15 -9.97 17.40
CA GLY A 263 -5.79 -8.71 17.74
C GLY A 263 -5.70 -8.39 19.23
N THR A 264 -5.77 -9.40 20.10
CA THR A 264 -5.61 -9.25 21.55
C THR A 264 -4.17 -8.88 21.91
N ASN A 265 -3.18 -9.52 21.27
CA ASN A 265 -1.77 -9.25 21.49
C ASN A 265 -1.40 -7.83 21.00
N TYR A 266 -1.86 -7.42 19.82
CA TYR A 266 -1.67 -6.05 19.34
C TYR A 266 -2.37 -5.02 20.23
N PHE A 267 -3.55 -5.32 20.75
CA PHE A 267 -4.23 -4.43 21.70
C PHE A 267 -3.40 -4.24 22.98
N LYS A 268 -2.86 -5.32 23.56
CA LYS A 268 -1.99 -5.27 24.74
C LYS A 268 -0.70 -4.49 24.49
N ALA A 269 -0.14 -4.60 23.28
CA ALA A 269 1.00 -3.83 22.83
C ALA A 269 0.67 -2.37 22.44
N SER A 270 -0.58 -1.92 22.64
CA SER A 270 -1.08 -0.59 22.23
C SER A 270 -1.00 -0.32 20.72
N LYS A 271 -0.83 -1.37 19.90
CA LYS A 271 -0.81 -1.30 18.43
C LYS A 271 -2.25 -1.33 17.89
N PHE A 272 -3.03 -0.30 18.20
CA PHE A 272 -4.49 -0.30 18.02
C PHE A 272 -4.95 -0.46 16.57
N GLN A 273 -4.23 0.08 15.58
CA GLN A 273 -4.59 -0.07 14.17
C GLN A 273 -4.47 -1.52 13.69
N LEU A 274 -3.41 -2.23 14.10
CA LEU A 274 -3.26 -3.66 13.84
C LEU A 274 -4.33 -4.48 14.56
N ALA A 275 -4.64 -4.13 15.81
CA ALA A 275 -5.72 -4.78 16.55
C ALA A 275 -7.06 -4.65 15.83
N ILE A 276 -7.41 -3.45 15.34
CA ILE A 276 -8.61 -3.22 14.51
C ILE A 276 -8.57 -4.10 13.26
N LYS A 277 -7.44 -4.13 12.53
CA LYS A 277 -7.29 -4.96 11.31
C LYS A 277 -7.58 -6.43 11.61
N MET A 278 -6.97 -6.97 12.67
CA MET A 278 -7.15 -8.37 13.05
C MET A 278 -8.60 -8.68 13.44
N TYR A 279 -9.24 -7.87 14.29
CA TYR A 279 -10.63 -8.12 14.66
C TYR A 279 -11.62 -7.94 13.49
N LYS A 280 -11.33 -7.06 12.53
CA LYS A 280 -12.11 -6.97 11.28
C LYS A 280 -12.00 -8.24 10.43
N ARG A 281 -10.81 -8.85 10.36
CA ARG A 281 -10.64 -10.16 9.68
C ARG A 281 -11.46 -11.27 10.36
N VAL A 282 -11.58 -11.25 11.70
CA VAL A 282 -12.47 -12.17 12.43
C VAL A 282 -13.91 -12.02 11.95
N VAL A 283 -14.43 -10.78 11.94
CA VAL A 283 -15.81 -10.51 11.48
C VAL A 283 -16.02 -10.97 10.04
N SER A 284 -15.10 -10.61 9.13
CA SER A 284 -15.19 -11.01 7.72
C SER A 284 -15.24 -12.53 7.53
N LEU A 285 -14.36 -13.28 8.21
CA LEU A 285 -14.32 -14.73 8.07
C LEU A 285 -15.58 -15.42 8.59
N VAL A 286 -16.15 -14.90 9.68
CA VAL A 286 -17.34 -15.49 10.29
C VAL A 286 -18.61 -15.08 9.54
N ASP A 287 -18.70 -13.85 9.04
CA ASP A 287 -19.82 -13.40 8.19
C ASP A 287 -19.83 -14.13 6.83
N ASP A 288 -18.66 -14.53 6.31
CA ASP A 288 -18.52 -15.30 5.07
C ASP A 288 -18.71 -16.82 5.27
N LEU A 289 -19.19 -17.30 6.43
CA LEU A 289 -19.35 -18.75 6.64
C LEU A 289 -20.33 -19.36 5.62
N PRO A 290 -19.95 -20.50 5.00
CA PRO A 290 -20.87 -21.24 4.13
C PRO A 290 -22.15 -21.64 4.88
N GLU A 291 -23.31 -21.58 4.20
CA GLU A 291 -24.60 -21.91 4.80
C GLU A 291 -24.60 -23.32 5.41
N ASP A 292 -24.03 -24.31 4.71
CA ASP A 292 -23.90 -25.70 5.12
C ASP A 292 -22.96 -25.88 6.33
N ALA A 293 -21.83 -25.17 6.38
CA ALA A 293 -20.92 -25.21 7.53
C ALA A 293 -21.53 -24.53 8.77
N SER A 294 -22.46 -23.60 8.56
CA SER A 294 -23.22 -22.93 9.61
C SER A 294 -24.38 -23.76 10.16
N GLU A 295 -24.61 -24.99 9.67
CA GLU A 295 -25.76 -25.78 10.10
C GLU A 295 -25.58 -26.49 11.45
N THR A 296 -24.34 -26.86 11.83
CA THR A 296 -24.11 -27.53 13.11
C THR A 296 -24.28 -26.55 14.28
N GLU A 297 -24.97 -26.97 15.33
CA GLU A 297 -25.20 -26.12 16.51
C GLU A 297 -23.89 -25.71 17.19
N GLU A 298 -22.84 -26.55 17.09
CA GLU A 298 -21.51 -26.23 17.58
C GLU A 298 -20.89 -25.07 16.77
N ASN A 299 -20.90 -25.14 15.44
CA ASN A 299 -20.33 -24.07 14.60
C ASN A 299 -21.10 -22.76 14.75
N LYS A 300 -22.44 -22.81 14.86
CA LYS A 300 -23.25 -21.61 15.13
C LYS A 300 -22.87 -20.95 16.45
N THR A 301 -22.66 -21.77 17.49
CA THR A 301 -22.26 -21.28 18.81
C THR A 301 -20.88 -20.65 18.76
N GLN A 302 -19.91 -21.33 18.14
CA GLN A 302 -18.55 -20.80 17.97
C GLN A 302 -18.53 -19.50 17.16
N ALA A 303 -19.27 -19.43 16.04
CA ALA A 303 -19.40 -18.24 15.21
C ALA A 303 -19.98 -17.07 16.01
N LYS A 304 -21.08 -17.31 16.74
CA LYS A 304 -21.72 -16.29 17.60
C LYS A 304 -20.76 -15.75 18.66
N ASP A 305 -20.02 -16.62 19.34
CA ASP A 305 -19.07 -16.24 20.39
C ASP A 305 -17.87 -15.46 19.82
N LEU A 306 -17.40 -15.85 18.64
CA LEU A 306 -16.36 -15.12 17.91
C LEU A 306 -16.84 -13.72 17.51
N LEU A 307 -18.02 -13.59 16.90
CA LEU A 307 -18.58 -12.29 16.52
C LEU A 307 -18.84 -11.38 17.72
N LEU A 308 -19.45 -11.91 18.78
CA LEU A 308 -19.69 -11.17 20.02
C LEU A 308 -18.37 -10.62 20.57
N SER A 309 -17.36 -11.49 20.72
CA SER A 309 -16.06 -11.09 21.27
C SER A 309 -15.29 -10.13 20.35
N ALA A 310 -15.33 -10.32 19.03
CA ALA A 310 -14.69 -9.44 18.05
C ALA A 310 -15.32 -8.04 18.06
N HIS A 311 -16.65 -7.93 18.04
CA HIS A 311 -17.34 -6.65 18.10
C HIS A 311 -17.14 -5.92 19.42
N LEU A 312 -17.18 -6.65 20.55
CA LEU A 312 -16.83 -6.07 21.84
C LEU A 312 -15.40 -5.49 21.79
N ASN A 313 -14.43 -6.24 21.30
CA ASN A 313 -13.04 -5.79 21.23
C ASN A 313 -12.85 -4.62 20.26
N LEU A 314 -13.48 -4.63 19.08
CA LEU A 314 -13.49 -3.50 18.14
C LEU A 314 -14.03 -2.23 18.81
N ALA A 315 -15.16 -2.33 19.52
CA ALA A 315 -15.72 -1.19 20.25
C ALA A 315 -14.73 -0.62 21.28
N LEU A 316 -14.02 -1.50 22.00
CA LEU A 316 -12.98 -1.08 22.94
C LEU A 316 -11.80 -0.40 22.24
N VAL A 317 -11.30 -0.98 21.14
CA VAL A 317 -10.13 -0.43 20.43
C VAL A 317 -10.46 0.94 19.83
N TYR A 318 -11.65 1.11 19.26
CA TYR A 318 -12.09 2.41 18.72
C TYR A 318 -12.27 3.50 19.79
N LEU A 319 -12.58 3.12 21.04
CA LEU A 319 -12.58 4.05 22.17
C LEU A 319 -11.15 4.42 22.65
N LYS A 320 -10.13 3.64 22.26
CA LYS A 320 -8.73 3.79 22.69
C LYS A 320 -7.84 4.49 21.67
N VAL A 321 -8.15 4.42 20.39
CA VAL A 321 -7.44 5.19 19.35
C VAL A 321 -7.58 6.69 19.62
N THR A 322 -6.61 7.48 19.16
CA THR A 322 -6.59 8.94 19.33
C THR A 322 -6.49 9.60 17.95
N PRO A 323 -7.46 10.43 17.55
CA PRO A 323 -8.72 10.70 18.25
C PRO A 323 -9.61 9.45 18.32
N ALA A 324 -10.50 9.40 19.31
CA ALA A 324 -11.42 8.27 19.46
C ALA A 324 -12.46 8.24 18.33
N HIS A 325 -12.72 7.05 17.81
CA HIS A 325 -13.68 6.80 16.74
C HIS A 325 -15.03 6.39 17.35
N HIS A 326 -15.72 7.35 17.95
CA HIS A 326 -16.93 7.09 18.74
C HIS A 326 -18.09 6.50 17.92
N PHE A 327 -18.20 6.85 16.63
CA PHE A 327 -19.26 6.30 15.78
C PHE A 327 -19.08 4.79 15.57
N GLU A 328 -17.87 4.37 15.19
CA GLU A 328 -17.49 2.97 14.99
C GLU A 328 -17.57 2.18 16.29
N ALA A 329 -17.18 2.80 17.42
CA ALA A 329 -17.34 2.19 18.74
C ALA A 329 -18.81 1.92 19.08
N LYS A 330 -19.71 2.88 18.81
CA LYS A 330 -21.16 2.74 19.01
C LYS A 330 -21.73 1.63 18.13
N ASP A 331 -21.37 1.61 16.84
CA ASP A 331 -21.86 0.62 15.88
C ASP A 331 -21.48 -0.80 16.29
N HIS A 332 -20.20 -1.04 16.61
CA HIS A 332 -19.74 -2.36 17.03
C HIS A 332 -20.33 -2.79 18.38
N ALA A 333 -20.45 -1.88 19.36
CA ALA A 333 -21.11 -2.22 20.61
C ALA A 333 -22.60 -2.57 20.40
N THR A 334 -23.27 -1.90 19.47
CA THR A 334 -24.66 -2.21 19.10
C THR A 334 -24.75 -3.58 18.43
N LYS A 335 -23.83 -3.91 17.52
CA LYS A 335 -23.75 -5.25 16.89
C LYS A 335 -23.52 -6.35 17.94
N ALA A 336 -22.62 -6.14 18.90
CA ALA A 336 -22.41 -7.08 20.01
C ALA A 336 -23.70 -7.32 20.83
N LEU A 337 -24.45 -6.25 21.14
CA LEU A 337 -25.69 -6.33 21.90
C LEU A 337 -26.85 -7.01 21.15
N LYS A 338 -26.75 -7.21 19.82
CA LYS A 338 -27.71 -8.07 19.11
C LYS A 338 -27.56 -9.55 19.50
N PHE A 339 -26.34 -9.98 19.83
CA PHE A 339 -26.05 -11.36 20.22
C PHE A 339 -26.28 -11.61 21.71
N ASP A 340 -26.01 -10.60 22.55
CA ASP A 340 -26.24 -10.61 23.99
C ASP A 340 -26.72 -9.22 24.46
N PRO A 341 -28.05 -8.96 24.50
CA PRO A 341 -28.60 -7.65 24.86
C PRO A 341 -28.29 -7.18 26.28
N LYS A 342 -27.90 -8.08 27.18
CA LYS A 342 -27.56 -7.78 28.58
C LYS A 342 -26.05 -7.71 28.80
N ASN A 343 -25.25 -7.75 27.73
CA ASN A 343 -23.81 -7.73 27.86
C ASN A 343 -23.30 -6.44 28.50
N VAL A 344 -22.81 -6.53 29.73
CA VAL A 344 -22.34 -5.37 30.50
C VAL A 344 -21.23 -4.60 29.78
N LYS A 345 -20.26 -5.32 29.16
CA LYS A 345 -19.18 -4.68 28.40
C LYS A 345 -19.72 -3.95 27.17
N GLY A 346 -20.69 -4.53 26.48
CA GLY A 346 -21.35 -3.93 25.31
C GLY A 346 -22.08 -2.65 25.68
N LEU A 347 -22.95 -2.69 26.69
CA LEU A 347 -23.70 -1.53 27.18
C LEU A 347 -22.76 -0.42 27.66
N PHE A 348 -21.77 -0.76 28.48
CA PHE A 348 -20.81 0.22 29.00
C PHE A 348 -20.03 0.91 27.87
N ARG A 349 -19.51 0.14 26.90
CA ARG A 349 -18.75 0.68 25.76
C ARG A 349 -19.64 1.53 24.83
N ARG A 350 -20.89 1.11 24.59
CA ARG A 350 -21.86 1.90 23.81
C ARG A 350 -22.18 3.21 24.51
N GLY A 351 -22.39 3.20 25.82
CA GLY A 351 -22.59 4.41 26.63
C GLY A 351 -21.41 5.38 26.53
N GLN A 352 -20.16 4.88 26.61
CA GLN A 352 -18.96 5.72 26.43
C GLN A 352 -18.90 6.35 25.03
N ALA A 353 -19.23 5.58 24.00
CA ALA A 353 -19.27 6.05 22.63
C ALA A 353 -20.37 7.12 22.41
N LEU A 354 -21.58 6.87 22.90
CA LEU A 354 -22.72 7.79 22.84
C LEU A 354 -22.41 9.12 23.54
N LEU A 355 -21.79 9.07 24.71
CA LEU A 355 -21.37 10.27 25.43
C LEU A 355 -20.34 11.09 24.63
N GLY A 356 -19.38 10.41 23.99
CA GLY A 356 -18.41 11.04 23.08
C GLY A 356 -19.05 11.65 21.82
N LEU A 357 -20.20 11.15 21.39
CA LEU A 357 -21.01 11.71 20.30
C LEU A 357 -21.96 12.83 20.77
N GLY A 358 -21.99 13.13 22.07
CA GLY A 358 -22.91 14.12 22.65
C GLY A 358 -24.33 13.59 22.92
N GLU A 359 -24.59 12.30 22.71
CA GLU A 359 -25.87 11.63 22.93
C GLU A 359 -26.02 11.21 24.41
N ALA A 360 -26.01 12.18 25.33
CA ALA A 360 -25.87 11.95 26.76
C ALA A 360 -27.07 11.23 27.41
N GLU A 361 -28.30 11.46 26.93
CA GLU A 361 -29.50 10.75 27.38
C GLU A 361 -29.45 9.26 27.03
N ALA A 362 -29.04 8.93 25.81
CA ALA A 362 -28.90 7.53 25.38
C ALA A 362 -27.77 6.84 26.17
N ALA A 363 -26.64 7.54 26.38
CA ALA A 363 -25.55 7.05 27.21
C ALA A 363 -25.99 6.77 28.65
N LEU A 364 -26.78 7.67 29.25
CA LEU A 364 -27.31 7.51 30.60
C LEU A 364 -28.13 6.22 30.74
N LYS A 365 -28.97 5.91 29.75
CA LYS A 365 -29.78 4.69 29.74
C LYS A 365 -28.90 3.44 29.75
N ASP A 366 -27.84 3.42 28.95
CA ASP A 366 -26.90 2.29 28.91
C ASP A 366 -26.15 2.13 30.24
N PHE A 367 -25.63 3.22 30.81
CA PHE A 367 -24.91 3.16 32.09
C PHE A 367 -25.82 2.79 33.26
N GLN A 368 -27.07 3.27 33.27
CA GLN A 368 -28.05 2.87 34.29
C GLN A 368 -28.34 1.37 34.19
N THR A 369 -28.53 0.84 32.98
CA THR A 369 -28.73 -0.61 32.77
C THR A 369 -27.54 -1.42 33.30
N VAL A 370 -26.31 -0.92 33.15
CA VAL A 370 -25.12 -1.56 33.72
C VAL A 370 -25.11 -1.51 35.25
N VAL A 371 -25.44 -0.37 35.86
CA VAL A 371 -25.51 -0.23 37.32
C VAL A 371 -26.60 -1.13 37.91
N ASP A 372 -27.74 -1.25 37.24
CA ASP A 372 -28.85 -2.10 37.66
C ASP A 372 -28.47 -3.58 37.63
N ALA A 373 -27.62 -3.99 36.67
CA ALA A 373 -27.09 -5.35 36.56
C ALA A 373 -25.90 -5.61 37.50
N GLU A 374 -25.02 -4.63 37.71
CA GLU A 374 -23.82 -4.70 38.54
C GLU A 374 -23.72 -3.48 39.48
N PRO A 375 -24.44 -3.46 40.61
CA PRO A 375 -24.46 -2.30 41.53
C PRO A 375 -23.09 -1.89 42.09
N GLN A 376 -22.15 -2.84 42.16
CA GLN A 376 -20.77 -2.63 42.60
C GLN A 376 -19.86 -1.98 41.53
N ASN A 377 -20.35 -1.81 40.29
CA ASN A 377 -19.57 -1.25 39.19
C ASN A 377 -19.41 0.27 39.33
N LYS A 378 -18.39 0.69 40.10
CA LYS A 378 -18.08 2.11 40.37
C LYS A 378 -17.84 2.93 39.10
N ALA A 379 -17.30 2.31 38.05
CA ALA A 379 -17.06 2.98 36.77
C ALA A 379 -18.39 3.38 36.11
N ALA A 380 -19.37 2.49 36.08
CA ALA A 380 -20.71 2.77 35.55
C ALA A 380 -21.45 3.81 36.39
N ALA A 381 -21.40 3.69 37.72
CA ALA A 381 -22.00 4.68 38.61
C ALA A 381 -21.43 6.10 38.39
N ASN A 382 -20.12 6.23 38.20
CA ASN A 382 -19.48 7.50 37.88
C ASN A 382 -19.95 8.05 36.51
N GLN A 383 -20.06 7.19 35.49
CA GLN A 383 -20.54 7.61 34.19
C GLN A 383 -22.01 8.07 34.20
N VAL A 384 -22.87 7.47 35.03
CA VAL A 384 -24.25 7.97 35.27
C VAL A 384 -24.23 9.42 35.76
N ILE A 385 -23.35 9.74 36.72
CA ILE A 385 -23.19 11.11 37.25
C ILE A 385 -22.73 12.06 36.15
N VAL A 386 -21.71 11.66 35.39
CA VAL A 386 -21.18 12.46 34.27
C VAL A 386 -22.24 12.72 33.21
N SER A 387 -23.01 11.70 32.82
CA SER A 387 -24.10 11.86 31.85
C SER A 387 -25.18 12.82 32.35
N ARG A 388 -25.61 12.70 33.61
CA ARG A 388 -26.61 13.63 34.20
C ARG A 388 -26.11 15.07 34.20
N ALA A 389 -24.85 15.30 34.59
CA ALA A 389 -24.25 16.63 34.57
C ALA A 389 -24.14 17.18 33.13
N THR A 390 -23.82 16.32 32.16
CA THR A 390 -23.73 16.69 30.73
C THR A 390 -25.10 17.11 30.18
N ILE A 391 -26.14 16.33 30.46
CA ILE A 391 -27.54 16.65 30.09
C ILE A 391 -27.97 17.99 30.68
N GLN A 392 -27.69 18.22 31.96
CA GLN A 392 -28.03 19.49 32.62
C GLN A 392 -27.32 20.67 31.95
N LYS A 393 -26.04 20.52 31.61
CA LYS A 393 -25.25 21.52 30.90
C LYS A 393 -25.76 21.78 29.48
N GLN A 394 -26.16 20.74 28.75
CA GLN A 394 -26.77 20.86 27.41
C GLN A 394 -28.08 21.65 27.49
N LYS A 395 -28.99 21.28 28.41
CA LYS A 395 -30.26 22.00 28.63
C LYS A 395 -30.06 23.47 29.02
N GLN A 396 -29.07 23.77 29.86
CA GLN A 396 -28.74 25.15 30.21
C GLN A 396 -28.26 25.96 29.00
N LYS A 397 -27.40 25.37 28.16
CA LYS A 397 -26.94 26.00 26.92
C LYS A 397 -28.07 26.21 25.93
N GLU A 398 -28.93 25.22 25.72
CA GLU A 398 -30.11 25.34 24.87
C GLU A 398 -31.04 26.44 25.36
N LYS A 399 -31.34 26.48 26.67
CA LYS A 399 -32.16 27.55 27.26
C LYS A 399 -31.56 28.92 26.99
N GLN A 400 -30.26 29.09 27.16
CA GLN A 400 -29.58 30.36 26.89
C GLN A 400 -29.57 30.71 25.41
N LEU A 401 -29.37 29.73 24.52
CA LEU A 401 -29.44 29.91 23.08
C LEU A 401 -30.84 30.35 22.63
N TYR A 402 -31.89 29.69 23.11
CA TYR A 402 -33.28 30.06 22.81
C TYR A 402 -33.64 31.44 23.35
N ALA A 403 -33.24 31.79 24.56
CA ALA A 403 -33.44 33.13 25.11
C ALA A 403 -32.77 34.20 24.24
N ASN A 404 -31.50 34.01 23.88
CA ASN A 404 -30.77 34.95 23.02
C ASN A 404 -31.38 35.06 21.61
N MET A 405 -31.86 33.94 21.04
CA MET A 405 -32.55 33.96 19.75
C MET A 405 -33.87 34.73 19.84
N PHE A 406 -34.66 34.51 20.90
CA PHE A 406 -35.92 35.20 21.12
C PHE A 406 -35.71 36.71 21.26
N ASP A 407 -34.72 37.15 22.06
CA ASP A 407 -34.38 38.56 22.21
C ASP A 407 -33.94 39.19 20.88
N LYS A 408 -33.20 38.44 20.05
CA LYS A 408 -32.74 38.90 18.73
C LYS A 408 -33.91 39.06 17.75
N PHE A 409 -34.85 38.12 17.73
CA PHE A 409 -36.04 38.21 16.89
C PHE A 409 -36.96 39.34 17.34
N ALA A 410 -37.19 39.49 18.65
CA ALA A 410 -37.97 40.59 19.20
C ALA A 410 -37.39 41.96 18.83
N LYS A 411 -36.05 42.14 18.93
CA LYS A 411 -35.38 43.38 18.49
C LYS A 411 -35.57 43.64 16.99
N LYS A 412 -35.43 42.62 16.15
CA LYS A 412 -35.59 42.75 14.71
C LYS A 412 -37.03 43.14 14.32
N ASP A 413 -38.03 42.55 14.96
CA ASP A 413 -39.43 42.90 14.72
C ASP A 413 -39.73 44.36 15.15
N THR A 414 -39.07 44.83 16.22
CA THR A 414 -39.15 46.23 16.66
C THR A 414 -38.48 47.19 15.67
N GLU A 415 -37.35 46.80 15.07
CA GLU A 415 -36.66 47.62 14.05
C GLU A 415 -37.44 47.70 12.72
N VAL A 416 -38.10 46.61 12.31
CA VAL A 416 -38.94 46.59 11.09
C VAL A 416 -40.19 47.44 11.25
N THR A 417 -40.87 47.36 12.41
CA THR A 417 -42.07 48.17 12.69
C THR A 417 -41.78 49.66 12.78
N VAL A 418 -40.58 50.05 13.22
CA VAL A 418 -40.14 51.47 13.19
C VAL A 418 -39.82 51.90 11.75
N GLY A 419 -39.17 51.04 10.95
CA GLY A 419 -38.85 51.35 9.55
C GLY A 419 -40.07 51.47 8.61
N GLU A 420 -41.14 50.71 8.86
CA GLU A 420 -42.41 50.81 8.10
C GLU A 420 -43.29 51.99 8.55
N ALA A 421 -43.08 52.52 9.76
CA ALA A 421 -43.78 53.71 10.24
C ALA A 421 -43.12 55.03 9.79
N GLU A 422 -41.88 54.96 9.31
CA GLU A 422 -41.09 56.11 8.83
C GLU A 422 -41.03 56.22 7.29
N SER A 423 -41.64 55.29 6.54
CA SER A 423 -41.82 55.29 5.08
C SER A 423 -43.25 55.60 4.67
#